data_AF-A0A8S3DHD9-F1
#
_entry.id   AF-A0A8S3DHD9-F1
#
_cell.length_a   1.000
_cell.length_b   1.000
_cell.length_c   1.000
_cell.angle_alpha   90.00
_cell.angle_beta   90.00
_cell.angle_gamma   90.00
#
_symmetry.space_group_name_H-M   'P 1'
#
loop_
_entity.id
_entity.type
_entity.pdbx_description
1 polymer ?
#
loop_
_entity_poly.entity_id
_entity_poly.type
_entity_poly.pdbx_seq_one_letter_code
_entity_poly.pdbx_strand_id
1 'polypeptide(L)'
;TLHGDLYFDGPPLLIFAPWLFEAIQTLPATHREGKLAAYKLLCSMGVFNHDVSPPADFLDMFLLIISQGLLSGDEDIIYVIISSCKVEFFHRCWPSSTLLLPLFTSACCEIGQKPNFVDGKTIPKVEALTILSSLVCFPNHFEQLDVLTNKEKDFTPVPMDRTSLKRMIMRDLIKASQNDVMLESREIALCGLAIFLCEELKHQRTESPIRPFLLFIVECLQGQSKKRTSVAEGEH
;
A
#
# COMPACT_ATOMS: atom_id res chain seq x y z
N THR A 1 11.52 -4.80 35.10
CA THR A 1 12.14 -3.63 34.47
C THR A 1 11.12 -3.07 33.50
N LEU A 2 10.47 -1.97 33.90
CA LEU A 2 9.34 -1.36 33.20
C LEU A 2 9.76 -0.93 31.79
N HIS A 3 9.17 -1.56 30.77
CA HIS A 3 9.17 -1.01 29.42
C HIS A 3 8.23 0.19 29.42
N GLY A 4 8.82 1.39 29.36
CA GLY A 4 8.11 2.63 29.13
C GLY A 4 7.66 2.66 27.67
N ASP A 5 6.51 2.05 27.39
CA ASP A 5 5.66 2.51 26.30
C ASP A 5 5.15 3.89 26.72
N LEU A 6 5.91 4.92 26.33
CA LEU A 6 5.38 6.26 26.23
C LEU A 6 4.17 6.16 25.30
N TYR A 7 2.98 6.16 25.89
CA TYR A 7 1.72 6.46 25.20
C TYR A 7 1.96 7.76 24.42
N PHE A 8 2.26 7.62 23.14
CA PHE A 8 2.27 8.75 22.23
C PHE A 8 0.80 9.04 21.98
N ASP A 9 0.21 9.87 22.85
CA ASP A 9 -1.08 10.51 22.57
C ASP A 9 -0.90 11.25 21.24
N GLY A 10 -1.46 10.69 20.17
CA GLY A 10 -1.43 11.30 18.85
C GLY A 10 -2.00 12.72 18.95
N PRO A 11 -1.52 13.66 18.12
CA PRO A 11 -1.98 15.04 18.18
C PRO A 11 -3.51 15.09 18.04
N PRO A 12 -4.21 15.92 18.84
CA PRO A 12 -5.67 16.01 18.83
C PRO A 12 -6.24 16.17 17.42
N LEU A 13 -6.91 15.12 16.93
CA LEU A 13 -7.37 15.01 15.54
C LEU A 13 -8.13 16.23 15.07
N LEU A 14 -9.10 16.66 15.87
CA LEU A 14 -10.02 17.74 15.54
C LEU A 14 -9.38 19.13 15.55
N ILE A 15 -8.25 19.30 16.24
CA ILE A 15 -7.55 20.60 16.31
C ILE A 15 -6.66 20.77 15.09
N PHE A 16 -5.91 19.73 14.73
CA PHE A 16 -4.91 19.83 13.66
C PHE A 16 -5.48 19.52 12.27
N ALA A 17 -6.51 18.68 12.17
CA ALA A 17 -7.08 18.28 10.88
C ALA A 17 -7.51 19.46 9.98
N PRO A 18 -8.25 20.49 10.47
CA PRO A 18 -8.66 21.60 9.63
C PRO A 18 -7.46 22.35 9.03
N TRP A 19 -6.42 22.58 9.84
CA TRP A 19 -5.19 23.24 9.41
C TRP A 19 -4.43 22.40 8.38
N LEU A 20 -4.41 21.07 8.53
CA LEU A 20 -3.79 20.17 7.56
C LEU A 20 -4.56 20.13 6.25
N PHE A 21 -5.88 20.11 6.31
CA PHE A 21 -6.73 20.16 5.12
C PHE A 21 -6.53 21.46 4.35
N GLU A 22 -6.57 22.59 5.06
CA GLU A 22 -6.31 23.90 4.48
C GLU A 22 -4.89 23.96 3.90
N ALA A 23 -3.89 23.49 4.64
CA ALA A 23 -2.51 23.51 4.18
C ALA A 23 -2.33 22.71 2.87
N ILE A 24 -2.90 21.52 2.78
CA ILE A 24 -2.75 20.67 1.58
C ILE A 24 -3.43 21.30 0.35
N GLN A 25 -4.57 21.96 0.53
CA GLN A 25 -5.36 22.54 -0.55
C GLN A 25 -4.87 23.92 -0.99
N THR A 26 -4.39 24.73 -0.05
CA THR A 26 -4.07 26.15 -0.30
C THR A 26 -2.59 26.43 -0.52
N LEU A 27 -1.68 25.58 0.00
CA LEU A 27 -0.25 25.85 -0.16
C LEU A 27 0.15 25.86 -1.64
N PRO A 28 0.80 26.93 -2.12
CA PRO A 28 1.33 26.98 -3.47
C PRO A 28 2.48 25.99 -3.65
N ALA A 29 2.74 25.59 -4.90
CA ALA A 29 3.77 24.61 -5.25
C ALA A 29 5.20 24.98 -4.78
N THR A 30 5.42 26.25 -4.45
CA THR A 30 6.66 26.76 -3.84
C THR A 30 6.93 26.19 -2.44
N HIS A 31 5.90 25.79 -1.70
CA HIS A 31 6.01 25.23 -0.34
C HIS A 31 5.80 23.71 -0.35
N ARG A 32 6.47 23.01 -1.28
CA ARG A 32 6.35 21.56 -1.48
C ARG A 32 6.62 20.74 -0.21
N GLU A 33 7.69 21.06 0.52
CA GLU A 33 8.05 20.32 1.74
C GLU A 33 6.98 20.41 2.83
N GLY A 34 6.37 21.60 2.99
CA GLY A 34 5.25 21.79 3.93
C GLY A 34 4.03 20.95 3.55
N LYS A 35 3.74 20.84 2.25
CA LYS A 35 2.66 19.98 1.75
C LYS A 35 2.94 18.50 2.00
N LEU A 36 4.16 18.03 1.77
CA LEU A 36 4.57 16.64 2.06
C LEU A 36 4.51 16.34 3.56
N ALA A 37 4.96 17.26 4.42
CA ALA A 37 4.85 17.11 5.87
C ALA A 37 3.39 17.05 6.33
N ALA A 38 2.50 17.87 5.74
CA ALA A 38 1.08 17.84 6.04
C ALA A 38 0.42 16.51 5.64
N TYR A 39 0.74 15.97 4.46
CA TYR A 39 0.27 14.63 4.05
C TYR A 39 0.76 13.54 5.02
N LYS A 40 2.04 13.56 5.39
CA LYS A 40 2.63 12.60 6.32
C LYS A 40 1.92 12.61 7.67
N LEU A 41 1.70 13.81 8.23
CA LEU A 41 1.02 13.97 9.51
C LEU A 41 -0.45 13.53 9.42
N LEU A 42 -1.14 13.92 8.35
CA LEU A 42 -2.53 13.54 8.14
C LEU A 42 -2.70 12.01 8.04
N CYS A 43 -1.84 11.34 7.26
CA CYS A 43 -1.85 9.87 7.15
C CYS A 43 -1.56 9.20 8.50
N SER A 44 -0.58 9.71 9.24
CA SER A 44 -0.24 9.19 10.58
C SER A 44 -1.42 9.33 11.55
N MET A 45 -2.13 10.46 11.50
CA MET A 45 -3.33 10.71 12.29
C MET A 45 -4.51 9.83 11.83
N GLY A 46 -4.64 9.54 10.53
CA GLY A 46 -5.64 8.62 9.98
C GLY A 46 -5.38 7.14 10.30
N VAL A 47 -4.14 6.79 10.67
CA VAL A 47 -3.78 5.44 11.13
C VAL A 47 -3.83 5.33 12.66
N PHE A 48 -3.70 6.46 13.37
CA PHE A 48 -3.69 6.50 14.83
C PHE A 48 -4.98 5.92 15.44
N ASN A 49 -4.81 5.17 16.54
CA ASN A 49 -5.95 4.59 17.24
C ASN A 49 -6.61 5.62 18.16
N HIS A 50 -7.51 6.42 17.61
CA HIS A 50 -8.39 7.30 18.39
C HIS A 50 -9.34 6.49 19.27
N ASP A 51 -9.37 6.79 20.57
CA ASP A 51 -10.31 6.23 21.55
C ASP A 51 -11.79 6.50 21.19
N VAL A 52 -12.03 7.59 20.44
CA VAL A 52 -13.34 7.99 19.93
C VAL A 52 -13.29 7.98 18.41
N SER A 53 -14.32 7.39 17.78
CA SER A 53 -14.46 7.43 16.32
C SER A 53 -14.53 8.88 15.84
N PRO A 54 -13.71 9.28 14.85
CA PRO A 54 -13.80 10.61 14.27
C PRO A 54 -15.18 10.91 13.68
N PRO A 55 -15.54 12.21 13.57
CA PRO A 55 -16.74 12.65 12.88
C PRO A 55 -16.73 12.24 11.40
N ALA A 56 -17.92 12.01 10.84
CA ALA A 56 -18.10 11.67 9.43
C ALA A 56 -17.50 12.74 8.50
N ASP A 57 -17.72 14.02 8.79
CA ASP A 57 -17.19 15.14 8.00
C ASP A 57 -15.66 15.12 7.89
N PHE A 58 -14.97 14.68 8.96
CA PHE A 58 -13.53 14.52 8.93
C PHE A 58 -13.11 13.37 8.01
N LEU A 59 -13.84 12.25 8.04
CA LEU A 59 -13.56 11.10 7.20
C LEU A 59 -13.76 11.39 5.73
N ASP A 60 -14.84 12.08 5.38
CA ASP A 60 -15.11 12.46 3.99
C ASP A 60 -14.01 13.38 3.45
N MET A 61 -13.59 14.39 4.21
CA MET A 61 -12.49 15.28 3.84
C MET A 61 -11.15 14.55 3.77
N PHE A 62 -10.89 13.63 4.70
CA PHE A 62 -9.70 12.80 4.69
C PHE A 62 -9.64 11.93 3.43
N LEU A 63 -10.72 11.20 3.12
CA LEU A 63 -10.82 10.34 1.93
C LEU A 63 -10.66 11.16 0.64
N LEU A 64 -11.27 12.34 0.58
CA LEU A 64 -11.13 13.26 -0.56
C LEU A 64 -9.68 13.71 -0.74
N ILE A 65 -9.00 14.14 0.32
CA ILE A 65 -7.62 14.61 0.23
C ILE A 65 -6.65 13.49 -0.14
N ILE A 66 -6.81 12.30 0.44
CA ILE A 66 -5.96 11.16 0.12
C ILE A 66 -6.19 10.70 -1.33
N SER A 67 -7.44 10.64 -1.79
CA SER A 67 -7.74 10.29 -3.19
C SER A 67 -7.16 11.32 -4.16
N GLN A 68 -7.26 12.62 -3.87
CA GLN A 68 -6.61 13.68 -4.65
C GLN A 68 -5.08 13.53 -4.66
N GLY A 69 -4.48 13.21 -3.52
CA GLY A 69 -3.04 12.98 -3.40
C GLY A 69 -2.57 11.81 -4.27
N LEU A 70 -3.28 10.68 -4.24
CA LEU A 70 -2.98 9.50 -5.05
C LEU A 70 -3.21 9.73 -6.55
N LEU A 71 -4.16 10.60 -6.92
CA LEU A 71 -4.47 10.98 -8.30
C LEU A 71 -3.73 12.22 -8.80
N SER A 72 -2.83 12.78 -7.99
CA SER A 72 -2.13 14.04 -8.31
C SER A 72 -1.07 13.90 -9.41
N GLY A 73 -0.59 12.68 -9.66
CA GLY A 73 0.57 12.42 -10.52
C GLY A 73 1.92 12.85 -9.92
N ASP A 74 1.92 13.39 -8.70
CA ASP A 74 3.12 13.79 -7.99
C ASP A 74 3.69 12.62 -7.18
N GLU A 75 4.80 12.07 -7.67
CA GLU A 75 5.41 10.88 -7.09
C GLU A 75 5.78 11.04 -5.61
N ASP A 76 6.29 12.20 -5.19
CA ASP A 76 6.67 12.40 -3.78
C ASP A 76 5.44 12.36 -2.85
N ILE A 77 4.30 12.91 -3.31
CA ILE A 77 3.06 12.86 -2.54
C ILE A 77 2.59 11.41 -2.41
N ILE A 78 2.61 10.66 -3.51
CA ILE A 78 2.23 9.24 -3.54
C ILE A 78 3.15 8.44 -2.61
N TYR A 79 4.46 8.64 -2.67
CA TYR A 79 5.43 7.96 -1.80
C TYR A 79 5.18 8.27 -0.32
N VAL A 80 4.91 9.53 0.01
CA VAL A 80 4.59 9.92 1.40
C VAL A 80 3.30 9.25 1.88
N ILE A 81 2.24 9.23 1.07
CA ILE A 81 0.97 8.59 1.43
C ILE A 81 1.18 7.09 1.66
N ILE A 82 1.83 6.39 0.73
CA ILE A 82 2.07 4.95 0.84
C ILE A 82 2.96 4.59 2.02
N SER A 83 4.05 5.34 2.25
CA SER A 83 4.96 5.12 3.38
C SER A 83 4.27 5.39 4.73
N SER A 84 3.31 6.34 4.77
CA SER A 84 2.68 6.77 6.02
C SER A 84 1.43 5.98 6.38
N CYS A 85 0.62 5.55 5.40
CA CYS A 85 -0.61 4.81 5.65
C CYS A 85 -0.37 3.36 6.07
N LYS A 86 0.77 2.77 5.67
CA LYS A 86 1.17 1.38 5.98
C LYS A 86 -0.02 0.39 5.83
N VAL A 87 -0.01 -0.74 6.52
CA VAL A 87 -1.10 -1.74 6.45
C VAL A 87 -2.25 -1.38 7.39
N GLU A 88 -1.92 -0.69 8.47
CA GLU A 88 -2.80 -0.31 9.57
C GLU A 88 -3.98 0.54 9.11
N PHE A 89 -3.84 1.29 8.01
CA PHE A 89 -4.94 2.02 7.39
C PHE A 89 -6.13 1.12 7.02
N PHE A 90 -5.86 -0.05 6.43
CA PHE A 90 -6.92 -0.98 6.01
C PHE A 90 -7.45 -1.83 7.16
N HIS A 91 -6.65 -2.07 8.20
CA HIS A 91 -7.11 -2.75 9.42
C HIS A 91 -8.18 -1.97 10.18
N ARG A 92 -8.16 -0.63 10.08
CA ARG A 92 -9.10 0.23 10.82
C ARG A 92 -10.52 0.23 10.23
N CYS A 93 -10.73 -0.40 9.07
CA CYS A 93 -12.03 -0.57 8.40
C CYS A 93 -12.86 0.72 8.41
N TRP A 94 -12.26 1.85 8.02
CA TRP A 94 -12.97 3.13 7.95
C TRP A 94 -14.22 3.00 7.08
N PRO A 95 -15.33 3.68 7.43
CA PRO A 95 -16.45 3.87 6.52
C PRO A 95 -15.91 4.37 5.16
N SER A 96 -16.31 3.70 4.07
CA SER A 96 -15.87 4.06 2.70
C SER A 96 -14.37 3.87 2.38
N SER A 97 -13.58 3.20 3.23
CA SER A 97 -12.17 2.84 2.93
C SER A 97 -11.98 2.04 1.64
N THR A 98 -13.00 1.26 1.25
CA THR A 98 -13.00 0.46 0.02
C THR A 98 -12.87 1.32 -1.24
N LEU A 99 -13.27 2.59 -1.18
CA LEU A 99 -13.12 3.56 -2.28
C LEU A 99 -11.66 3.86 -2.61
N LEU A 100 -10.80 3.85 -1.59
CA LEU A 100 -9.36 4.10 -1.76
C LEU A 100 -8.61 2.85 -2.22
N LEU A 101 -9.18 1.67 -2.05
CA LEU A 101 -8.48 0.41 -2.30
C LEU A 101 -7.94 0.25 -3.73
N PRO A 102 -8.71 0.57 -4.79
CA PRO A 102 -8.18 0.53 -6.15
C PRO A 102 -7.05 1.55 -6.39
N LEU A 103 -7.15 2.74 -5.78
CA LEU A 103 -6.12 3.78 -5.87
C LEU A 103 -4.82 3.36 -5.21
N PHE A 104 -4.90 2.84 -3.98
CA PHE A 104 -3.73 2.30 -3.26
C PHE A 104 -3.12 1.13 -4.01
N THR A 105 -3.95 0.21 -4.53
CA THR A 105 -3.43 -0.93 -5.28
C THR A 105 -2.68 -0.47 -6.51
N SER A 106 -3.25 0.45 -7.30
CA SER A 106 -2.58 1.00 -8.49
C SER A 106 -1.27 1.70 -8.14
N ALA A 107 -1.26 2.54 -7.10
CA ALA A 107 -0.08 3.26 -6.65
C ALA A 107 1.02 2.30 -6.15
N CYS A 108 0.67 1.30 -5.34
CA CYS A 108 1.64 0.31 -4.87
C CYS A 108 2.19 -0.56 -6.00
N CYS A 109 1.36 -0.92 -6.99
CA CYS A 109 1.78 -1.64 -8.19
C CYS A 109 2.79 -0.83 -9.02
N GLU A 110 2.61 0.49 -9.11
CA GLU A 110 3.56 1.39 -9.78
C GLU A 110 4.88 1.47 -9.01
N ILE A 111 4.83 1.71 -7.70
CA ILE A 111 6.00 1.77 -6.81
C ILE A 111 6.79 0.44 -6.86
N GLY A 112 6.08 -0.70 -6.85
CA GLY A 112 6.68 -2.03 -6.91
C GLY A 112 7.50 -2.30 -8.18
N GLN A 113 7.25 -1.55 -9.26
CA GLN A 113 7.97 -1.69 -10.53
C GLN A 113 9.16 -0.72 -10.67
N LYS A 114 9.25 0.30 -9.82
CA LYS A 114 10.34 1.27 -9.82
C LYS A 114 11.62 0.68 -9.20
N PRO A 115 12.81 1.23 -9.56
CA PRO A 115 14.05 0.87 -8.87
C PRO A 115 13.98 1.28 -7.39
N ASN A 116 14.87 0.74 -6.56
CA ASN A 116 14.84 1.00 -5.11
C ASN A 116 15.27 2.44 -4.75
N PHE A 117 16.05 3.07 -5.63
CA PHE A 117 16.56 4.42 -5.47
C PHE A 117 16.34 5.20 -6.77
N VAL A 118 15.77 6.40 -6.67
CA VAL A 118 15.63 7.37 -7.76
C VAL A 118 16.03 8.73 -7.21
N ASP A 119 16.90 9.46 -7.92
CA ASP A 119 17.33 10.82 -7.58
C ASP A 119 17.79 10.98 -6.12
N GLY A 120 18.49 9.97 -5.58
CA GLY A 120 19.00 9.96 -4.21
C GLY A 120 17.94 9.72 -3.11
N LYS A 121 16.68 9.46 -3.50
CA LYS A 121 15.58 9.13 -2.57
C LYS A 121 15.33 7.63 -2.54
N THR A 122 15.02 7.13 -1.34
CA THR A 122 14.58 5.74 -1.15
C THR A 122 13.09 5.66 -1.48
N ILE A 123 12.74 4.71 -2.35
CA ILE A 123 11.35 4.47 -2.72
C ILE A 123 10.71 3.51 -1.69
N PRO A 124 9.48 3.79 -1.20
CA PRO A 124 8.82 3.01 -0.14
C PRO A 124 8.26 1.69 -0.68
N LYS A 125 9.15 0.86 -1.18
CA LYS A 125 8.81 -0.39 -1.88
C LYS A 125 8.37 -1.49 -0.93
N VAL A 126 9.00 -1.54 0.25
CA VAL A 126 8.66 -2.47 1.33
C VAL A 126 7.22 -2.21 1.77
N GLU A 127 6.86 -0.97 2.03
CA GLU A 127 5.51 -0.58 2.43
C GLU A 127 4.49 -0.86 1.33
N ALA A 128 4.81 -0.52 0.08
CA ALA A 128 3.95 -0.80 -1.07
C ALA A 128 3.66 -2.30 -1.24
N LEU A 129 4.70 -3.14 -1.19
CA LEU A 129 4.55 -4.59 -1.32
C LEU A 129 3.85 -5.22 -0.11
N THR A 130 4.02 -4.65 1.08
CA THR A 130 3.31 -5.11 2.29
C THR A 130 1.81 -4.81 2.17
N ILE A 131 1.45 -3.59 1.73
CA ILE A 131 0.06 -3.23 1.44
C ILE A 131 -0.52 -4.17 0.37
N LEU A 132 0.15 -4.35 -0.77
CA LEU A 132 -0.31 -5.27 -1.82
C LEU A 132 -0.52 -6.69 -1.30
N SER A 133 0.41 -7.20 -0.50
CA SER A 133 0.35 -8.55 0.07
C SER A 133 -0.83 -8.71 1.03
N SER A 134 -1.16 -7.67 1.81
CA SER A 134 -2.34 -7.66 2.69
C SER A 134 -3.67 -7.65 1.92
N LEU A 135 -3.67 -7.06 0.73
CA LEU A 135 -4.87 -6.92 -0.11
C LEU A 135 -5.14 -8.12 -1.02
N VAL A 136 -4.28 -9.12 -1.05
CA VAL A 136 -4.35 -10.29 -1.94
C VAL A 136 -5.70 -11.02 -1.90
N CYS A 137 -6.29 -11.15 -0.71
CA CYS A 137 -7.59 -11.81 -0.52
C CYS A 137 -8.77 -10.85 -0.68
N PHE A 138 -8.52 -9.54 -0.68
CA PHE A 138 -9.57 -8.53 -0.71
C PHE A 138 -10.49 -8.62 -1.93
N PRO A 139 -9.98 -8.84 -3.17
CA PRO A 139 -10.84 -9.00 -4.34
C PRO A 139 -11.89 -10.10 -4.18
N ASN A 140 -11.69 -11.07 -3.28
CA ASN A 140 -12.64 -12.16 -3.09
C ASN A 140 -13.97 -11.74 -2.45
N HIS A 141 -14.03 -10.56 -1.84
CA HIS A 141 -15.17 -10.06 -1.07
C HIS A 141 -16.16 -9.23 -1.92
N PHE A 142 -15.82 -8.92 -3.17
CA PHE A 142 -16.62 -8.06 -4.05
C PHE A 142 -16.64 -8.63 -5.47
N GLU A 143 -17.74 -8.46 -6.21
CA GLU A 143 -17.79 -8.80 -7.63
C GLU A 143 -17.20 -7.67 -8.50
N GLN A 144 -17.51 -6.43 -8.12
CA GLN A 144 -17.11 -5.21 -8.81
C GLN A 144 -16.80 -4.12 -7.78
N LEU A 145 -15.77 -3.32 -8.06
CA LEU A 145 -15.39 -2.15 -7.27
C LEU A 145 -15.44 -0.90 -8.14
N ASP A 146 -15.92 0.19 -7.57
CA ASP A 146 -15.88 1.50 -8.22
C ASP A 146 -14.52 2.15 -8.00
N VAL A 147 -13.83 2.45 -9.09
CA VAL A 147 -12.50 3.07 -9.09
C VAL A 147 -12.63 4.53 -9.39
N LEU A 148 -12.18 5.38 -8.47
CA LEU A 148 -12.06 6.79 -8.74
C LEU A 148 -10.97 7.02 -9.79
N THR A 149 -11.31 7.72 -10.86
CA THR A 149 -10.33 8.17 -11.85
C THR A 149 -10.36 9.68 -12.00
N ASN A 150 -9.20 10.29 -12.16
CA ASN A 150 -9.08 11.71 -12.47
C ASN A 150 -9.10 11.91 -13.99
N LYS A 151 -10.27 11.67 -14.60
CA LYS A 151 -10.53 12.12 -15.97
C LYS A 151 -11.22 13.48 -15.88
N GLU A 152 -10.48 14.54 -16.21
CA GLU A 152 -11.03 15.88 -16.41
C GLU A 152 -11.68 16.53 -15.17
N LYS A 153 -11.07 16.36 -13.99
CA LYS A 153 -11.46 17.02 -12.71
C LYS A 153 -12.77 16.57 -12.07
N ASP A 154 -13.53 15.70 -12.71
CA ASP A 154 -14.66 15.02 -12.09
C ASP A 154 -14.26 13.63 -11.58
N PHE A 155 -14.59 13.33 -10.32
CA PHE A 155 -14.42 12.01 -9.73
C PHE A 155 -15.45 11.05 -10.33
N THR A 156 -15.11 10.47 -11.48
CA THR A 156 -15.96 9.50 -12.14
C THR A 156 -15.61 8.09 -11.64
N PRO A 157 -16.55 7.36 -11.03
CA PRO A 157 -16.35 5.96 -10.69
C PRO A 157 -16.33 5.13 -11.97
N VAL A 158 -15.25 4.40 -12.20
CA VAL A 158 -15.10 3.43 -13.28
C VAL A 158 -15.17 2.02 -12.68
N PRO A 159 -15.99 1.11 -13.21
CA PRO A 159 -16.07 -0.23 -12.67
C PRO A 159 -14.78 -1.02 -12.94
N MET A 160 -14.21 -1.59 -11.88
CA MET A 160 -13.13 -2.56 -11.95
C MET A 160 -13.64 -3.90 -11.46
N ASP A 161 -13.54 -4.90 -12.33
CA ASP A 161 -13.92 -6.26 -11.98
C ASP A 161 -12.88 -6.89 -11.03
N ARG A 162 -13.37 -7.80 -10.18
CA ARG A 162 -12.54 -8.57 -9.24
C ARG A 162 -11.35 -9.26 -9.90
N THR A 163 -11.51 -9.82 -11.10
CA THR A 163 -10.48 -10.63 -11.77
C THR A 163 -9.32 -9.74 -12.21
N SER A 164 -9.62 -8.54 -12.70
CA SER A 164 -8.67 -7.53 -13.12
C SER A 164 -7.84 -7.04 -11.94
N LEU A 165 -8.47 -6.73 -10.80
CA LEU A 165 -7.77 -6.34 -9.57
C LEU A 165 -6.86 -7.48 -9.06
N LYS A 166 -7.39 -8.70 -8.98
CA LYS A 166 -6.64 -9.90 -8.56
C LYS A 166 -5.43 -10.17 -9.45
N ARG A 167 -5.61 -10.08 -10.78
CA ARG A 167 -4.54 -10.28 -11.77
C ARG A 167 -3.45 -9.22 -11.64
N MET A 168 -3.83 -7.96 -11.39
CA MET A 168 -2.89 -6.86 -11.20
C MET A 168 -1.99 -7.08 -9.98
N ILE A 169 -2.59 -7.39 -8.82
CA ILE A 169 -1.87 -7.69 -7.58
C ILE A 169 -0.92 -8.89 -7.79
N MET A 170 -1.42 -10.00 -8.33
CA MET A 170 -0.61 -11.19 -8.56
C MET A 170 0.58 -10.94 -9.48
N ARG A 171 0.36 -10.26 -10.61
CA ARG A 171 1.41 -9.96 -11.59
C ARG A 171 2.56 -9.23 -10.93
N ASP A 172 2.25 -8.23 -10.12
CA ASP A 172 3.28 -7.36 -9.55
C ASP A 172 4.00 -8.01 -8.37
N LEU A 173 3.31 -8.83 -7.56
CA LEU A 173 3.95 -9.68 -6.54
C LEU A 173 4.89 -10.73 -7.17
N ILE A 174 4.49 -11.38 -8.27
CA ILE A 174 5.36 -12.33 -8.99
C ILE A 174 6.61 -11.62 -9.50
N LYS A 175 6.44 -10.48 -10.18
CA LYS A 175 7.58 -9.68 -10.68
C LYS A 175 8.52 -9.26 -9.55
N ALA A 176 7.99 -8.79 -8.42
CA ALA A 176 8.78 -8.39 -7.26
C ALA A 176 9.55 -9.59 -6.67
N SER A 177 8.92 -10.75 -6.50
CA SER A 177 9.58 -11.93 -5.94
C SER A 177 10.77 -12.45 -6.77
N GLN A 178 10.71 -12.29 -8.09
CA GLN A 178 11.74 -12.73 -9.03
C GLN A 178 12.87 -11.71 -9.22
N ASN A 179 12.50 -10.45 -9.46
CA ASN A 179 13.39 -9.47 -10.08
C ASN A 179 13.89 -8.39 -9.11
N ASP A 180 13.33 -8.30 -7.90
CA ASP A 180 13.77 -7.25 -6.97
C ASP A 180 15.21 -7.49 -6.49
N VAL A 181 15.93 -6.40 -6.28
CA VAL A 181 17.31 -6.42 -5.75
C VAL A 181 17.30 -6.57 -4.23
N MET A 182 16.30 -5.98 -3.56
CA MET A 182 16.17 -6.01 -2.11
C MET A 182 15.57 -7.34 -1.67
N LEU A 183 16.25 -8.04 -0.75
CA LEU A 183 15.79 -9.32 -0.23
C LEU A 183 14.45 -9.20 0.50
N GLU A 184 14.29 -8.16 1.31
CA GLU A 184 13.07 -7.90 2.09
C GLU A 184 11.84 -7.76 1.19
N SER A 185 11.94 -6.98 0.11
CA SER A 185 10.89 -6.85 -0.92
C SER A 185 10.49 -8.22 -1.52
N ARG A 186 11.47 -9.09 -1.79
CA ARG A 186 11.20 -10.43 -2.34
C ARG A 186 10.52 -11.34 -1.34
N GLU A 187 10.94 -11.31 -0.07
CA GLU A 187 10.35 -12.11 1.00
C GLU A 187 8.90 -11.71 1.25
N ILE A 188 8.62 -10.40 1.35
CA ILE A 188 7.25 -9.88 1.50
C ILE A 188 6.38 -10.29 0.31
N ALA A 189 6.89 -10.16 -0.92
CA ALA A 189 6.14 -10.58 -2.10
C ALA A 189 5.84 -12.08 -2.10
N LEU A 190 6.80 -12.92 -1.70
CA LEU A 190 6.59 -14.36 -1.55
C LEU A 190 5.57 -14.69 -0.45
N CYS A 191 5.57 -13.96 0.66
CA CYS A 191 4.55 -14.10 1.71
C CYS A 191 3.15 -13.78 1.17
N GLY A 192 2.98 -12.69 0.41
CA GLY A 192 1.72 -12.36 -0.24
C GLY A 192 1.24 -13.45 -1.21
N LEU A 193 2.14 -14.01 -2.01
CA LEU A 193 1.83 -15.15 -2.90
C LEU A 193 1.47 -16.41 -2.11
N ALA A 194 2.15 -16.70 -0.99
CA ALA A 194 1.79 -17.83 -0.14
C ALA A 194 0.37 -17.69 0.44
N ILE A 195 0.01 -16.48 0.90
CA ILE A 195 -1.34 -16.17 1.39
C ILE A 195 -2.37 -16.38 0.28
N PHE A 196 -2.08 -15.90 -0.94
CA PHE A 196 -2.93 -16.13 -2.12
C PHE A 196 -3.20 -17.62 -2.34
N LEU A 197 -2.15 -18.44 -2.31
CA LEU A 197 -2.24 -19.87 -2.54
C LEU A 197 -3.09 -20.56 -1.47
N CYS A 198 -2.89 -20.22 -0.20
CA CYS A 198 -3.69 -20.75 0.90
C CYS A 198 -5.18 -20.44 0.70
N GLU A 199 -5.49 -19.23 0.24
CA GLU A 199 -6.86 -18.79 -0.04
C GLU A 199 -7.49 -19.55 -1.23
N GLU A 200 -6.73 -19.79 -2.30
CA GLU A 200 -7.20 -20.60 -3.44
C GLU A 200 -7.46 -22.06 -3.07
N LEU A 201 -6.58 -22.63 -2.25
CA LEU A 201 -6.71 -23.99 -1.72
C LEU A 201 -7.97 -24.14 -0.85
N LYS A 202 -8.20 -23.17 0.05
CA LYS A 202 -9.39 -23.14 0.92
C LYS A 202 -10.69 -23.14 0.11
N HIS A 203 -10.73 -22.39 -0.99
CA HIS A 203 -11.91 -22.27 -1.84
C HIS A 203 -12.04 -23.36 -2.92
N GLN A 204 -11.13 -24.34 -2.96
CA GLN A 204 -11.13 -25.47 -3.91
C GLN A 204 -11.31 -25.03 -5.37
N ARG A 205 -10.71 -23.90 -5.76
CA ARG A 205 -10.83 -23.40 -7.14
C ARG A 205 -10.01 -24.27 -8.08
N THR A 206 -10.67 -25.21 -8.74
CA THR A 206 -10.09 -26.17 -9.69
C THR A 206 -9.44 -25.51 -10.92
N GLU A 207 -9.83 -24.28 -11.25
CA GLU A 207 -9.31 -23.51 -12.39
C GLU A 207 -8.00 -22.76 -12.08
N SER A 208 -7.61 -22.66 -10.80
CA SER A 208 -6.40 -21.95 -10.41
C SER A 208 -5.17 -22.85 -10.60
N PRO A 209 -4.05 -22.34 -11.16
CA PRO A 209 -2.84 -23.13 -11.42
C PRO A 209 -2.03 -23.38 -10.13
N ILE A 210 -2.64 -24.05 -9.16
CA ILE A 210 -2.12 -24.31 -7.81
C ILE A 210 -0.74 -25.00 -7.86
N ARG A 211 -0.61 -26.06 -8.68
CA ARG A 211 0.63 -26.83 -8.80
C ARG A 211 1.79 -26.02 -9.41
N PRO A 212 1.62 -25.34 -10.57
CA PRO A 212 2.64 -24.42 -11.08
C PRO A 212 3.05 -23.35 -10.07
N PHE A 213 2.09 -22.82 -9.30
CA PHE A 213 2.35 -21.77 -8.33
C PHE A 213 3.15 -22.25 -7.11
N LEU A 214 2.87 -23.46 -6.63
CA LEU A 214 3.66 -24.15 -5.60
C LEU A 214 5.11 -24.36 -6.06
N LEU A 215 5.30 -24.88 -7.28
CA LEU A 215 6.63 -25.08 -7.85
C LEU A 215 7.38 -23.75 -7.96
N PHE A 216 6.70 -22.70 -8.42
CA PHE A 216 7.26 -21.36 -8.52
C PHE A 216 7.76 -20.82 -7.17
N ILE A 217 6.97 -20.96 -6.10
CA ILE A 217 7.38 -20.52 -4.75
C ILE A 217 8.60 -21.31 -4.28
N VAL A 218 8.62 -22.63 -4.48
CA VAL A 218 9.75 -23.49 -4.10
C VAL A 218 11.02 -23.11 -4.88
N GLU A 219 10.92 -22.88 -6.18
CA GLU A 219 12.04 -22.44 -7.02
C GLU A 219 12.61 -21.09 -6.54
N CYS A 220 11.73 -20.14 -6.21
CA CYS A 220 12.16 -18.85 -5.64
C CYS A 220 12.92 -19.03 -4.33
N LEU A 221 12.44 -19.88 -3.43
CA LEU A 221 13.10 -20.15 -2.14
C LEU A 221 14.45 -20.86 -2.32
N GLN A 222 14.52 -21.84 -3.23
CA GLN A 222 15.77 -22.55 -3.54
C GLN A 222 16.81 -21.63 -4.19
N GLY A 223 16.38 -20.74 -5.10
CA GLY A 223 17.25 -19.75 -5.71
C GLY A 223 17.82 -18.74 -4.71
N GLN A 224 17.04 -18.38 -3.68
CA GLN A 224 17.50 -17.50 -2.59
C GLN A 224 18.52 -18.20 -1.69
N SER A 225 18.28 -19.47 -1.35
CA SER A 225 19.22 -20.27 -0.55
C SER A 225 20.60 -20.36 -1.22
N LYS A 226 20.65 -20.58 -2.53
CA LYS A 226 21.91 -20.67 -3.29
C LYS A 226 22.68 -19.34 -3.34
N LYS A 227 21.97 -18.20 -3.46
CA LYS A 227 22.59 -16.86 -3.39
C LYS A 227 23.17 -16.55 -2.01
N ARG A 228 22.52 -16.99 -0.92
CA ARG A 228 23.03 -16.82 0.45
C ARG A 228 24.33 -17.62 0.68
N THR A 229 24.41 -18.85 0.18
CA THR A 229 25.64 -19.67 0.30
C THR A 229 26.81 -19.10 -0.50
N SER A 230 26.59 -18.53 -1.69
CA SER A 230 27.68 -17.95 -2.49
C SER A 230 28.22 -16.62 -1.95
N VAL A 231 27.40 -15.83 -1.23
CA VAL A 231 27.87 -14.59 -0.58
C VAL A 231 28.71 -14.92 0.66
N ALA A 232 28.36 -15.97 1.41
CA ALA A 232 29.14 -16.43 2.56
C ALA A 232 30.50 -17.04 2.17
N GLU A 233 30.63 -17.61 0.96
CA GLU A 233 31.90 -18.16 0.45
C GLU A 233 32.82 -17.10 -0.21
N GLY A 234 32.32 -15.89 -0.47
CA GLY A 234 33.07 -14.79 -1.09
C GLY A 234 33.70 -13.79 -0.11
N GLU A 235 33.51 -13.97 1.20
CA GLU A 235 34.10 -13.14 2.27
C GLU A 235 35.35 -13.78 2.91
N HIS A 236 36.03 -14.70 2.20
CA HIS A 236 37.30 -15.30 2.62
C HIS A 236 38.46 -14.94 1.69
#